data_AF-A0A800A5C8-F1
#
_entry.id   AF-A0A800A5C8-F1
#
_cell.length_a   1.000
_cell.length_b   1.000
_cell.length_c   1.000
_cell.angle_alpha   90.00
_cell.angle_beta   90.00
_cell.angle_gamma   90.00
#
_symmetry.space_group_name_H-M   'P 1'
#
loop_
_entity.id
_entity.type
_entity.pdbx_description
1 polymer ?
#
loop_
_entity_poly.entity_id
_entity_poly.type
_entity_poly.pdbx_seq_one_letter_code
_entity_poly.pdbx_strand_id
1 'polypeptide(L)'
;RKWKKKALNAPWQQGETVLVGIGQGYLLTTPLQLAVMAARLGNGGVKVTPRLTRPRADSEPVSITKGSPDQDPVPESLGLLPAHLDLVRQAMTGVVNNPQGTAFKARIKTKGQEMAGKTGTVQVRRITKAEREEGIRKNKDIPWRERDHAMFVGFAPIDKPRYAVSVVIEHGGSGSSVAAPIARDILAEAQRRNSAKPGILPDGEPGTVPEAQQQVSKPKTGKSRGKG
;
A
#
# COMPACT_ATOMS: atom_id res chain seq x y z
N ARG A 1 -11.35 -21.83 2.85
CA ARG A 1 -11.64 -23.29 2.90
C ARG A 1 -11.46 -23.98 1.55
N LYS A 2 -12.26 -23.68 0.51
CA LYS A 2 -12.16 -24.32 -0.83
C LYS A 2 -10.75 -24.24 -1.45
N TRP A 3 -10.10 -23.07 -1.36
CA TRP A 3 -8.73 -22.86 -1.84
C TRP A 3 -7.72 -23.84 -1.23
N LYS A 4 -7.66 -23.98 0.09
CA LYS A 4 -6.67 -24.83 0.79
C LYS A 4 -6.80 -26.30 0.37
N LYS A 5 -8.04 -26.79 0.27
CA LYS A 5 -8.30 -28.17 -0.21
C LYS A 5 -7.77 -28.36 -1.64
N LYS A 6 -7.95 -27.37 -2.52
CA LYS A 6 -7.47 -27.44 -3.91
C LYS A 6 -5.94 -27.31 -4.02
N ALA A 7 -5.34 -26.40 -3.27
CA ALA A 7 -3.92 -26.05 -3.40
C ALA A 7 -2.98 -26.98 -2.61
N LEU A 8 -3.40 -27.44 -1.43
CA LEU A 8 -2.56 -28.16 -0.46
C LEU A 8 -3.13 -29.53 -0.08
N ASN A 9 -4.23 -29.95 -0.70
CA ASN A 9 -4.93 -31.21 -0.42
C ASN A 9 -5.23 -31.45 1.09
N ALA A 10 -5.47 -30.38 1.83
CA ALA A 10 -5.67 -30.43 3.27
C ALA A 10 -6.93 -29.65 3.70
N PRO A 11 -7.66 -30.12 4.72
CA PRO A 11 -8.81 -29.41 5.27
C PRO A 11 -8.37 -28.12 6.00
N TRP A 12 -9.28 -27.15 6.07
CA TRP A 12 -9.07 -25.92 6.83
C TRP A 12 -9.19 -26.20 8.33
N GLN A 13 -8.22 -25.72 9.12
CA GLN A 13 -8.21 -25.88 10.56
C GLN A 13 -8.72 -24.60 11.24
N GLN A 14 -9.43 -24.73 12.36
CA GLN A 14 -10.04 -23.56 13.03
C GLN A 14 -9.00 -22.54 13.49
N GLY A 15 -7.83 -23.00 13.95
CA GLY A 15 -6.72 -22.13 14.35
C GLY A 15 -6.17 -21.25 13.21
N GLU A 16 -6.32 -21.68 11.96
CA GLU A 16 -5.88 -20.90 10.79
C GLU A 16 -6.75 -19.66 10.58
N THR A 17 -8.02 -19.70 10.99
CA THR A 17 -8.91 -18.53 10.95
C THR A 17 -8.41 -17.42 11.88
N VAL A 18 -7.92 -17.79 13.07
CA VAL A 18 -7.39 -16.83 14.05
C VAL A 18 -6.13 -16.15 13.52
N LEU A 19 -5.24 -16.91 12.89
CA LEU A 19 -4.03 -16.37 12.24
C LEU A 19 -4.38 -15.39 11.12
N VAL A 20 -5.35 -15.73 10.28
CA VAL A 20 -5.81 -14.82 9.21
C VAL A 20 -6.40 -13.53 9.78
N GLY A 21 -7.07 -13.57 10.93
CA GLY A 21 -7.63 -12.40 11.59
C GLY A 21 -6.59 -11.32 11.96
N ILE A 22 -5.33 -11.71 12.17
CA ILE A 22 -4.21 -10.81 12.44
C ILE A 22 -3.30 -10.59 11.22
N GLY A 23 -3.71 -11.08 10.04
CA GLY A 23 -2.96 -10.95 8.79
C GLY A 23 -1.78 -11.92 8.65
N GLN A 24 -1.80 -13.05 9.38
CA GLN A 24 -0.80 -14.12 9.29
C GLN A 24 -1.37 -15.40 8.65
N GLY A 25 -0.52 -16.41 8.50
CA GLY A 25 -0.88 -17.69 7.88
C GLY A 25 -0.76 -17.63 6.36
N TYR A 26 -1.82 -18.00 5.64
CA TYR A 26 -1.82 -18.04 4.17
C TYR A 26 -2.24 -16.73 3.50
N LEU A 27 -2.43 -15.64 4.27
CA LEU A 27 -2.81 -14.36 3.70
C LEU A 27 -1.58 -13.70 3.07
N LEU A 28 -1.62 -13.52 1.74
CA LEU A 28 -0.64 -12.76 0.99
C LEU A 28 -1.33 -11.54 0.36
N THR A 29 -0.66 -10.41 0.39
CA THR A 29 -1.17 -9.16 -0.19
C THR A 29 -0.04 -8.34 -0.79
N THR A 30 -0.36 -7.56 -1.81
CA THR A 30 0.60 -6.63 -2.42
C THR A 30 0.54 -5.26 -1.74
N PRO A 31 1.63 -4.47 -1.77
CA PRO A 31 1.62 -3.10 -1.27
C PRO A 31 0.51 -2.24 -1.90
N LEU A 32 0.19 -2.46 -3.18
CA LEU A 32 -0.88 -1.75 -3.88
C LEU A 32 -2.28 -2.11 -3.33
N GLN A 33 -2.54 -3.39 -3.04
CA GLN A 33 -3.80 -3.82 -2.42
C GLN A 33 -3.98 -3.18 -1.03
N LEU A 34 -2.90 -3.07 -0.26
CA LEU A 34 -2.90 -2.39 1.04
C LEU A 34 -3.15 -0.89 0.92
N ALA A 35 -2.56 -0.22 -0.06
CA ALA A 35 -2.84 1.20 -0.33
C ALA A 35 -4.31 1.41 -0.72
N VAL A 36 -4.87 0.52 -1.56
CA VAL A 36 -6.28 0.53 -1.94
C VAL A 36 -7.19 0.28 -0.73
N MET A 37 -6.81 -0.64 0.17
CA MET A 37 -7.52 -0.86 1.43
C MET A 37 -7.53 0.41 2.29
N ALA A 38 -6.36 1.05 2.48
CA ALA A 38 -6.27 2.30 3.24
C ALA A 38 -7.11 3.42 2.61
N ALA A 39 -7.12 3.54 1.27
CA ALA A 39 -7.94 4.50 0.55
C ALA A 39 -9.44 4.27 0.78
N ARG A 40 -9.90 3.01 0.73
CA ARG A 40 -11.30 2.62 0.99
C ARG A 40 -11.71 2.89 2.44
N LEU A 41 -10.80 2.76 3.39
CA LEU A 41 -11.06 3.10 4.79
C LEU A 41 -11.15 4.62 4.98
N GLY A 42 -10.28 5.38 4.33
CA GLY A 42 -10.28 6.85 4.42
C GLY A 42 -11.48 7.50 3.71
N ASN A 43 -11.89 6.99 2.55
CA ASN A 43 -12.89 7.64 1.70
C ASN A 43 -14.35 7.34 2.05
N GLY A 44 -14.64 6.71 3.20
CA GLY A 44 -16.02 6.39 3.59
C GLY A 44 -16.53 5.03 3.09
N GLY A 45 -15.64 4.10 2.70
CA GLY A 45 -16.06 2.75 2.28
C GLY A 45 -16.50 2.68 0.83
N VAL A 46 -16.01 3.59 0.00
CA VAL A 46 -16.28 3.62 -1.44
C VAL A 46 -15.20 2.82 -2.16
N LYS A 47 -15.60 2.01 -3.14
CA LYS A 47 -14.70 1.20 -3.96
C LYS A 47 -13.69 2.09 -4.68
N VAL A 48 -12.43 1.66 -4.61
CA VAL A 48 -11.30 2.30 -5.29
C VAL A 48 -10.71 1.32 -6.28
N THR A 49 -10.59 1.75 -7.54
CA THR A 49 -9.87 1.07 -8.61
C THR A 49 -8.61 1.87 -8.92
N PRO A 50 -7.41 1.34 -8.62
CA PRO A 50 -6.17 2.07 -8.85
C PRO A 50 -5.91 2.22 -10.35
N ARG A 51 -5.53 3.43 -10.77
CA ARG A 51 -5.05 3.74 -12.13
C ARG A 51 -3.84 4.66 -12.07
N LEU A 52 -2.98 4.58 -13.08
CA LEU A 52 -1.79 5.43 -13.20
C LEU A 52 -2.06 6.73 -13.98
N THR A 53 -3.09 6.73 -14.83
CA THR A 53 -3.47 7.87 -15.66
C THR A 53 -4.47 8.78 -14.94
N ARG A 54 -4.45 10.06 -15.29
CA ARG A 54 -5.43 11.06 -14.88
C ARG A 54 -6.07 11.67 -16.12
N PRO A 55 -7.31 12.17 -16.03
CA PRO A 55 -7.92 12.95 -17.10
C PRO A 55 -7.05 14.16 -17.42
N ARG A 56 -6.92 14.51 -18.71
CA ARG A 56 -6.21 15.70 -19.19
C ARG A 56 -6.91 16.97 -18.69
N ALA A 57 -6.15 17.98 -18.30
CA ALA A 57 -6.70 19.29 -17.93
C ALA A 57 -7.12 20.13 -19.17
N ASP A 58 -6.58 19.80 -20.33
CA ASP A 58 -6.62 20.54 -21.60
C ASP A 58 -7.38 19.81 -22.73
N SER A 59 -7.97 18.65 -22.45
CA SER A 59 -8.91 18.04 -23.38
C SER A 59 -10.23 18.81 -23.31
N GLU A 60 -10.64 19.41 -24.45
CA GLU A 60 -12.05 19.72 -24.75
C GLU A 60 -12.95 18.59 -24.24
N PRO A 61 -14.22 18.86 -23.85
CA PRO A 61 -15.14 17.83 -23.42
C PRO A 61 -15.42 16.88 -24.59
N VAL A 62 -14.53 15.91 -24.81
CA VAL A 62 -14.71 14.81 -25.74
C VAL A 62 -16.00 14.16 -25.31
N SER A 63 -17.03 14.16 -26.16
CA SER A 63 -18.34 13.56 -25.87
C SER A 63 -18.16 12.22 -25.18
N ILE A 64 -18.33 12.22 -23.86
CA ILE A 64 -17.83 11.12 -23.05
C ILE A 64 -18.85 9.99 -23.12
N THR A 65 -18.54 8.99 -23.92
CA THR A 65 -19.26 7.72 -23.87
C THR A 65 -18.95 7.02 -22.54
N LYS A 66 -20.00 6.43 -21.95
CA LYS A 66 -19.94 5.69 -20.69
C LYS A 66 -18.89 4.58 -20.80
N GLY A 67 -17.77 4.71 -20.09
CA GLY A 67 -16.65 3.76 -20.14
C GLY A 67 -15.34 4.28 -20.73
N SER A 68 -15.23 5.58 -21.05
CA SER A 68 -13.93 6.18 -21.40
C SER A 68 -12.89 6.00 -20.26
N PRO A 69 -11.61 5.69 -20.57
CA PRO A 69 -10.53 5.58 -19.58
C PRO A 69 -10.36 6.82 -18.68
N ASP A 70 -10.84 7.97 -19.17
CA ASP A 70 -10.70 9.28 -18.53
C ASP A 70 -11.90 9.66 -17.64
N GLN A 71 -12.91 8.79 -17.49
CA GLN A 71 -13.98 8.99 -16.50
C GLN A 71 -13.56 8.47 -15.14
N ASP A 72 -13.86 9.23 -14.08
CA ASP A 72 -13.87 8.66 -12.74
C ASP A 72 -14.97 7.58 -12.67
N PRO A 73 -14.67 6.37 -12.16
CA PRO A 73 -15.70 5.38 -11.97
C PRO A 73 -16.76 5.93 -11.02
N VAL A 74 -18.03 5.62 -11.31
CA VAL A 74 -19.15 5.97 -10.43
C VAL A 74 -18.85 5.45 -9.03
N PRO A 75 -18.94 6.28 -7.97
CA PRO A 75 -18.71 5.85 -6.60
C PRO A 75 -19.62 4.67 -6.22
N GLU A 76 -19.03 3.48 -6.08
CA GLU A 76 -19.73 2.26 -5.68
C GLU A 76 -19.46 2.01 -4.18
N SER A 77 -20.51 1.93 -3.37
CA SER A 77 -20.37 1.62 -1.94
C SER A 77 -19.99 0.16 -1.72
N LEU A 78 -19.11 -0.10 -0.76
CA LEU A 78 -18.78 -1.45 -0.30
C LEU A 78 -19.82 -2.04 0.67
N GLY A 79 -20.89 -1.30 0.98
CA GLY A 79 -21.93 -1.73 1.92
C GLY A 79 -21.45 -1.82 3.38
N LEU A 80 -20.43 -1.04 3.73
CA LEU A 80 -19.93 -0.97 5.11
C LEU A 80 -20.85 -0.11 5.97
N LEU A 81 -21.11 -0.56 7.20
CA LEU A 81 -21.82 0.22 8.20
C LEU A 81 -21.00 1.47 8.58
N PRO A 82 -21.54 2.70 8.43
CA PRO A 82 -20.80 3.93 8.74
C PRO A 82 -20.23 3.94 10.16
N ALA A 83 -21.00 3.50 11.15
CA ALA A 83 -20.56 3.43 12.54
C ALA A 83 -19.32 2.55 12.76
N HIS A 84 -19.24 1.41 12.06
CA HIS A 84 -18.05 0.53 12.15
C HIS A 84 -16.86 1.14 11.45
N LEU A 85 -17.08 1.79 10.30
CA LEU A 85 -16.02 2.46 9.57
C LEU A 85 -15.42 3.61 10.40
N ASP A 86 -16.28 4.41 11.02
CA ASP A 86 -15.85 5.53 11.87
C ASP A 86 -15.07 5.04 13.09
N LEU A 87 -15.51 3.95 13.73
CA LEU A 87 -14.77 3.32 14.82
C LEU A 87 -13.38 2.88 14.37
N VAL A 88 -13.25 2.23 13.21
CA VAL A 88 -11.95 1.82 12.65
C VAL A 88 -11.09 3.03 12.32
N ARG A 89 -11.64 4.08 11.72
CA ARG A 89 -10.91 5.32 11.41
C ARG A 89 -10.40 6.00 12.68
N GLN A 90 -11.23 6.08 13.72
CA GLN A 90 -10.84 6.62 15.03
C GLN A 90 -9.71 5.80 15.67
N ALA A 91 -9.80 4.47 15.62
CA ALA A 91 -8.74 3.60 16.11
C ALA A 91 -7.41 3.81 15.35
N MET A 92 -7.47 3.92 14.02
CA MET A 92 -6.30 4.23 13.17
C MET A 92 -5.73 5.63 13.44
N THR A 93 -6.59 6.62 13.72
CA THR A 93 -6.16 7.95 14.17
C THR A 93 -5.45 7.85 15.52
N GLY A 94 -6.00 7.06 16.45
CA GLY A 94 -5.42 6.83 17.78
C GLY A 94 -4.03 6.20 17.74
N VAL A 95 -3.78 5.27 16.80
CA VAL A 95 -2.45 4.65 16.61
C VAL A 95 -1.35 5.70 16.37
N VAL A 96 -1.67 6.78 15.67
CA VAL A 96 -0.70 7.81 15.27
C VAL A 96 -0.76 9.05 16.16
N ASN A 97 -1.92 9.43 16.70
CA ASN A 97 -2.11 10.73 17.35
C ASN A 97 -2.33 10.64 18.87
N ASN A 98 -2.65 9.47 19.43
CA ASN A 98 -2.70 9.29 20.88
C ASN A 98 -1.25 9.08 21.41
N PRO A 99 -0.84 9.73 22.52
CA PRO A 99 0.44 9.46 23.18
C PRO A 99 0.77 7.98 23.44
N GLN A 100 -0.25 7.14 23.67
CA GLN A 100 -0.10 5.68 23.86
C GLN A 100 -0.11 4.89 22.54
N GLY A 101 -0.33 5.56 21.40
CA GLY A 101 -0.39 4.96 20.08
C GLY A 101 0.97 4.42 19.62
N THR A 102 0.98 3.24 19.01
CA THR A 102 2.22 2.57 18.57
C THR A 102 3.07 3.40 17.58
N ALA A 103 2.45 4.34 16.85
CA ALA A 103 3.11 5.19 15.87
C ALA A 103 3.12 6.68 16.26
N PHE A 104 2.92 7.00 17.56
CA PHE A 104 2.79 8.38 18.04
C PHE A 104 3.94 9.32 17.63
N LYS A 105 5.16 8.78 17.58
CA LYS A 105 6.37 9.52 17.18
C LYS A 105 6.38 9.90 15.70
N ALA A 106 5.59 9.23 14.87
CA ALA A 106 5.50 9.45 13.43
C ALA A 106 4.32 10.35 13.03
N ARG A 107 3.62 11.00 13.97
CA ARG A 107 2.52 11.92 13.62
C ARG A 107 2.97 13.11 12.77
N ILE A 108 2.09 13.57 11.90
CA ILE A 108 2.21 14.88 11.26
C ILE A 108 1.79 15.93 12.30
N LYS A 109 2.66 16.90 12.58
CA LYS A 109 2.43 17.91 13.63
C LYS A 109 1.63 19.11 13.13
N THR A 110 1.54 19.30 11.82
CA THR A 110 0.79 20.39 11.20
C THR A 110 -0.70 20.18 11.37
N LYS A 111 -1.37 21.14 12.00
CA LYS A 111 -2.83 21.09 12.23
C LYS A 111 -3.59 21.01 10.91
N GLY A 112 -4.59 20.13 10.84
CA GLY A 112 -5.41 19.89 9.65
C GLY A 112 -4.72 19.02 8.59
N GLN A 113 -3.53 18.50 8.87
CA GLN A 113 -2.79 17.55 8.02
C GLN A 113 -2.51 16.22 8.72
N GLU A 114 -3.18 15.97 9.83
CA GLU A 114 -3.02 14.77 10.64
C GLU A 114 -3.30 13.53 9.78
N MET A 115 -2.58 12.45 10.08
CA MET A 115 -2.74 11.17 9.40
C MET A 115 -3.31 10.11 10.33
N ALA A 116 -4.02 9.16 9.75
CA ALA A 116 -4.46 7.93 10.42
C ALA A 116 -3.75 6.75 9.77
N GLY A 117 -3.45 5.70 10.55
CA GLY A 117 -2.83 4.52 9.99
C GLY A 117 -2.61 3.39 10.97
N LYS A 118 -1.95 2.34 10.49
CA LYS A 118 -1.64 1.16 11.30
C LYS A 118 -0.27 0.60 10.94
N THR A 119 0.48 0.26 11.98
CA THR A 119 1.76 -0.43 11.91
C THR A 119 1.58 -1.93 11.73
N GLY A 120 2.48 -2.54 10.96
CA GLY A 120 2.61 -3.98 10.81
C GLY A 120 4.06 -4.43 10.93
N THR A 121 4.25 -5.70 11.28
CA THR A 121 5.55 -6.37 11.31
C THR A 121 5.33 -7.76 10.76
N VAL A 122 5.97 -8.07 9.63
CA VAL A 122 5.81 -9.36 8.95
C VAL A 122 7.01 -10.21 9.26
N GLN A 123 6.75 -11.34 9.91
CA GLN A 123 7.79 -12.29 10.27
C GLN A 123 8.25 -13.06 9.03
N VAL A 124 9.55 -13.09 8.79
CA VAL A 124 10.15 -13.78 7.64
C VAL A 124 10.43 -15.25 7.94
N ARG A 125 10.51 -15.63 9.23
CA ARG A 125 10.83 -16.99 9.66
C ARG A 125 9.84 -17.52 10.68
N ARG A 126 9.73 -18.85 10.73
CA ARG A 126 9.07 -19.55 11.83
C ARG A 126 10.01 -19.57 13.03
N ILE A 127 9.59 -18.98 14.14
CA ILE A 127 10.30 -19.12 15.41
C ILE A 127 9.92 -20.47 16.01
N THR A 128 10.90 -21.35 16.22
CA THR A 128 10.68 -22.68 16.80
C THR A 128 10.39 -22.59 18.30
N LYS A 129 9.89 -23.68 18.89
CA LYS A 129 9.61 -23.72 20.34
C LYS A 129 10.89 -23.60 21.17
N ALA A 130 11.95 -24.31 20.76
CA ALA A 130 13.28 -24.22 21.37
C ALA A 130 13.83 -22.78 21.36
N GLU A 131 13.73 -22.08 20.23
CA GLU A 131 14.17 -20.67 20.15
C GLU A 131 13.32 -19.70 21.00
N ARG A 132 12.05 -20.04 21.30
CA ARG A 132 11.24 -19.25 22.23
C ARG A 132 11.67 -19.48 23.67
N GLU A 133 12.06 -20.71 24.00
CA GLU A 133 12.53 -21.12 25.33
C GLU A 133 13.93 -20.55 25.63
N GLU A 134 14.80 -20.43 24.62
CA GLU A 134 16.13 -19.79 24.73
C GLU A 134 16.08 -18.25 24.81
N GLY A 135 14.92 -17.65 24.53
CA GLY A 135 14.70 -16.21 24.52
C GLY A 135 14.73 -15.60 23.11
N ILE A 136 13.77 -14.70 22.84
CA ILE A 136 13.59 -14.08 21.52
C ILE A 136 14.78 -13.14 21.24
N ARG A 137 15.64 -13.54 20.30
CA ARG A 137 16.73 -12.72 19.75
C ARG A 137 16.17 -11.39 19.22
N LYS A 138 16.80 -10.26 19.58
CA LYS A 138 16.34 -8.95 19.08
C LYS A 138 16.59 -8.91 17.58
N ASN A 139 15.70 -8.22 16.86
CA ASN A 139 15.74 -8.15 15.40
C ASN A 139 17.11 -7.67 14.85
N LYS A 140 17.79 -6.77 15.58
CA LYS A 140 19.16 -6.31 15.25
C LYS A 140 20.24 -7.40 15.33
N ASP A 141 20.04 -8.41 16.16
CA ASP A 141 20.99 -9.48 16.46
C ASP A 141 20.76 -10.72 15.56
N ILE A 142 19.78 -10.63 14.65
CA ILE A 142 19.44 -11.66 13.66
C ILE A 142 20.04 -11.25 12.30
N PRO A 143 20.53 -12.21 11.47
CA PRO A 143 20.98 -11.94 10.11
C PRO A 143 19.96 -11.12 9.32
N TRP A 144 20.43 -10.15 8.52
CA TRP A 144 19.54 -9.21 7.82
C TRP A 144 18.39 -9.89 7.07
N ARG A 145 18.66 -10.96 6.32
CA ARG A 145 17.65 -11.71 5.54
C ARG A 145 16.57 -12.39 6.39
N GLU A 146 16.80 -12.53 7.68
CA GLU A 146 15.88 -13.17 8.62
C GLU A 146 15.12 -12.14 9.48
N ARG A 147 15.41 -10.84 9.29
CA ARG A 147 14.73 -9.76 9.99
C ARG A 147 13.32 -9.57 9.44
N ASP A 148 12.40 -9.27 10.35
CA ASP A 148 11.02 -8.95 9.99
C ASP A 148 10.92 -7.78 9.00
N HIS A 149 9.89 -7.75 8.17
CA HIS A 149 9.60 -6.59 7.33
C HIS A 149 8.83 -5.54 8.13
N ALA A 150 9.20 -4.27 7.96
CA ALA A 150 8.50 -3.15 8.57
C ALA A 150 7.39 -2.67 7.64
N MET A 151 6.17 -2.51 8.15
CA MET A 151 5.03 -2.05 7.36
C MET A 151 4.25 -0.94 8.03
N PHE A 152 3.72 -0.04 7.20
CA PHE A 152 2.74 0.96 7.61
C PHE A 152 1.75 1.22 6.48
N VAL A 153 0.47 1.31 6.83
CA VAL A 153 -0.59 1.74 5.90
C VAL A 153 -1.36 2.89 6.54
N GLY A 154 -1.82 3.85 5.74
CA GLY A 154 -2.55 4.99 6.27
C GLY A 154 -3.09 5.92 5.22
N PHE A 155 -3.79 6.95 5.69
CA PHE A 155 -4.37 8.02 4.86
C PHE A 155 -4.29 9.38 5.57
N ALA A 156 -4.35 10.45 4.79
CA ALA A 156 -4.35 11.83 5.27
C ALA A 156 -5.04 12.80 4.29
N PRO A 157 -5.49 13.98 4.76
CA PRO A 157 -5.77 14.33 6.16
C PRO A 157 -6.85 13.44 6.79
N ILE A 158 -6.99 13.36 8.11
CA ILE A 158 -8.03 12.52 8.76
C ILE A 158 -9.47 12.98 8.49
N ASP A 159 -9.70 14.30 8.43
CA ASP A 159 -11.04 14.89 8.30
C ASP A 159 -11.57 14.85 6.87
N LYS A 160 -10.69 15.14 5.91
CA LYS A 160 -10.97 15.09 4.47
C LYS A 160 -9.90 14.27 3.76
N PRO A 161 -9.91 12.93 3.91
CA PRO A 161 -8.87 12.07 3.34
C PRO A 161 -8.75 12.25 1.83
N ARG A 162 -7.53 12.50 1.37
CA ARG A 162 -7.23 12.62 -0.07
C ARG A 162 -6.05 11.78 -0.54
N TYR A 163 -5.23 11.34 0.39
CA TYR A 163 -4.03 10.55 0.13
C TYR A 163 -4.09 9.25 0.92
N ALA A 164 -3.66 8.17 0.29
CA ALA A 164 -3.45 6.89 0.95
C ALA A 164 -2.03 6.39 0.63
N VAL A 165 -1.43 5.68 1.58
CA VAL A 165 -0.06 5.19 1.46
C VAL A 165 0.05 3.77 2.02
N SER A 166 0.93 2.99 1.42
CA SER A 166 1.39 1.70 1.92
C SER A 166 2.92 1.70 1.79
N VAL A 167 3.61 1.55 2.90
CA VAL A 167 5.07 1.49 2.98
C VAL A 167 5.44 0.11 3.50
N VAL A 168 6.27 -0.59 2.72
CA VAL A 168 6.85 -1.88 3.08
C VAL A 168 8.35 -1.78 2.93
N ILE A 169 9.07 -2.06 4.02
CA ILE A 169 10.53 -2.08 4.03
C ILE A 169 10.95 -3.51 4.35
N GLU A 170 11.46 -4.19 3.33
CA GLU A 170 12.01 -5.54 3.48
C GLU A 170 13.13 -5.51 4.51
N HIS A 171 13.04 -6.46 5.44
CA HIS A 171 13.99 -6.62 6.55
C HIS A 171 14.20 -5.35 7.39
N GLY A 172 13.23 -4.42 7.36
CA GLY A 172 13.27 -3.14 8.07
C GLY A 172 12.93 -3.25 9.56
N GLY A 173 12.54 -4.43 10.03
CA GLY A 173 12.17 -4.69 11.41
C GLY A 173 10.86 -4.02 11.81
N SER A 174 10.96 -2.96 12.62
CA SER A 174 9.79 -2.35 13.25
C SER A 174 9.04 -1.38 12.33
N GLY A 175 7.75 -1.65 12.13
CA GLY A 175 6.84 -0.77 11.39
C GLY A 175 6.71 0.63 12.00
N SER A 176 6.77 0.76 13.33
CA SER A 176 6.60 2.05 14.01
C SER A 176 7.83 2.96 13.93
N SER A 177 9.03 2.40 13.91
CA SER A 177 10.28 3.18 13.89
C SER A 177 10.85 3.38 12.49
N VAL A 178 10.44 2.57 11.50
CA VAL A 178 10.98 2.63 10.13
C VAL A 178 9.91 3.02 9.12
N ALA A 179 8.85 2.22 8.96
CA ALA A 179 7.86 2.45 7.92
C ALA A 179 6.95 3.66 8.20
N ALA A 180 6.53 3.87 9.46
CA ALA A 180 5.64 4.96 9.82
C ALA A 180 6.27 6.36 9.63
N PRO A 181 7.55 6.63 10.01
CA PRO A 181 8.21 7.89 9.68
C PRO A 181 8.33 8.17 8.18
N ILE A 182 8.60 7.16 7.36
CA ILE A 182 8.64 7.30 5.90
C ILE A 182 7.26 7.66 5.37
N ALA A 183 6.21 6.97 5.84
CA ALA A 183 4.83 7.26 5.46
C ALA A 183 4.42 8.69 5.83
N ARG A 184 4.82 9.17 7.01
CA ARG A 184 4.62 10.55 7.46
C ARG A 184 5.21 11.54 6.46
N ASP A 185 6.46 11.34 6.06
CA ASP A 185 7.16 12.27 5.17
C ASP A 185 6.51 12.31 3.79
N ILE A 186 6.13 11.14 3.25
CA ILE A 186 5.38 11.04 1.98
C ILE A 186 4.04 11.78 2.07
N LEU A 187 3.25 11.51 3.11
CA LEU A 187 1.92 12.12 3.27
C LEU A 187 1.99 13.62 3.55
N ALA A 188 2.95 14.06 4.37
CA ALA A 188 3.17 15.48 4.63
C ALA A 188 3.56 16.23 3.36
N GLU A 189 4.49 15.65 2.57
CA GLU A 189 4.92 16.28 1.33
C GLU A 189 3.83 16.28 0.26
N ALA A 190 3.06 15.18 0.13
CA ALA A 190 1.93 15.12 -0.79
C ALA A 190 0.88 16.19 -0.47
N GLN A 191 0.58 16.39 0.82
CA GLN A 191 -0.33 17.43 1.30
C GLN A 191 0.23 18.83 1.03
N ARG A 192 1.51 19.08 1.34
CA ARG A 192 2.19 20.36 1.07
C ARG A 192 2.13 20.74 -0.41
N ARG A 193 2.37 19.78 -1.30
CA ARG A 193 2.33 19.99 -2.76
C ARG A 193 0.93 20.05 -3.34
N ASN A 194 -0.08 19.64 -2.59
CA ASN A 194 -1.43 19.42 -3.13
C ASN A 194 -1.42 18.51 -4.38
N SER A 195 -0.63 17.42 -4.34
CA SER A 195 -0.31 16.57 -5.52
C SER A 195 -1.49 15.79 -6.15
N ALA A 196 -2.69 15.92 -5.60
CA ALA A 196 -3.90 15.27 -6.08
C ALA A 196 -4.65 16.07 -7.18
N LYS A 197 -4.11 17.22 -7.61
CA LYS A 197 -4.69 18.00 -8.72
C LYS A 197 -4.65 17.23 -10.06
N PRO A 198 -5.57 17.51 -11.01
CA PRO A 198 -5.45 17.04 -12.39
C PRO A 198 -4.05 17.33 -12.95
N GLY A 199 -3.50 16.38 -13.70
CA GLY A 199 -2.18 16.51 -14.30
C GLY A 199 -2.23 17.44 -15.51
N ILE A 200 -1.22 18.28 -15.66
CA ILE A 200 -0.89 18.93 -16.94
C ILE A 200 0.30 18.12 -17.47
N LEU A 201 0.12 17.42 -18.59
CA LEU A 201 1.29 16.89 -19.31
C LEU A 201 2.02 18.11 -19.90
N PRO A 202 3.35 18.16 -19.86
CA PRO A 202 4.08 19.16 -20.64
C PRO A 202 3.67 19.03 -22.12
N ASP A 203 3.64 20.16 -22.84
CA ASP A 203 3.32 20.21 -24.27
C ASP A 203 4.36 19.39 -25.07
N GLY A 204 4.15 18.08 -25.11
CA GLY A 204 4.89 17.16 -25.96
C GLY A 204 4.12 17.02 -27.26
N GLU A 205 4.77 17.33 -28.37
CA GLU A 205 4.18 17.07 -29.68
C GLU A 205 3.72 15.60 -29.76
N PRO A 206 2.50 15.35 -30.26
CA PRO A 206 2.00 13.99 -30.41
C PRO A 206 2.86 13.24 -31.42
N GLY A 207 3.85 12.47 -30.96
CA GLY A 207 4.59 11.53 -31.81
C GLY A 207 6.02 11.21 -31.43
N THR A 208 6.71 12.01 -30.61
CA THR A 208 8.13 11.73 -30.33
C THR A 208 8.29 10.97 -29.03
N VAL A 209 8.29 9.63 -29.13
CA VAL A 209 8.87 8.79 -28.06
C VAL A 209 10.35 9.17 -27.94
N PRO A 210 10.84 9.57 -26.75
CA PRO A 210 12.25 9.87 -26.56
C PRO A 210 13.11 8.67 -26.96
N GLU A 211 14.15 8.88 -27.76
CA GLU A 211 15.07 7.84 -28.30
C GLU A 211 15.60 6.87 -27.23
N ALA A 212 15.64 7.30 -25.96
CA ALA A 212 16.03 6.49 -24.82
C ALA A 212 15.16 5.22 -24.61
N GLN A 213 13.92 5.19 -25.13
CA GLN A 213 13.03 4.01 -25.02
C GLN A 213 13.14 3.05 -26.22
N GLN A 214 13.80 3.44 -27.32
CA GLN A 214 13.96 2.57 -28.49
C GLN A 214 15.12 1.56 -28.36
N GLN A 215 16.04 1.74 -27.41
CA GLN A 215 17.17 0.81 -27.24
C GLN A 215 16.84 -0.46 -26.45
N VAL A 216 15.68 -0.53 -25.77
CA VAL A 216 15.29 -1.72 -24.97
C VAL A 216 14.52 -2.76 -25.80
N SER A 217 14.00 -2.39 -26.97
CA SER A 217 13.08 -3.24 -27.75
C SER A 217 13.71 -4.01 -28.92
N LYS A 218 15.02 -3.91 -29.18
CA LYS A 218 15.66 -4.72 -30.23
C LYS A 218 16.20 -6.03 -29.66
N PRO A 219 15.64 -7.20 -30.04
CA PRO A 219 16.27 -8.48 -29.73
C PRO A 219 17.62 -8.57 -30.46
N LYS A 220 18.69 -8.88 -29.71
CA LYS A 220 20.00 -9.21 -30.28
C LYS A 220 19.87 -10.52 -31.06
N THR A 221 19.67 -10.45 -32.37
CA THR A 221 19.81 -11.60 -33.27
C THR A 221 21.29 -11.98 -33.35
N GLY A 222 21.67 -13.05 -32.65
CA GLY A 222 22.98 -13.67 -32.76
C GLY A 222 23.18 -14.21 -34.18
N LYS A 223 24.13 -13.62 -34.92
CA LYS A 223 24.66 -14.22 -36.14
C LYS A 223 25.47 -15.47 -35.78
N SER A 224 24.87 -16.64 -35.97
CA SER A 224 25.60 -17.88 -36.21
C SER A 224 26.36 -17.74 -37.53
N ARG A 225 27.66 -17.43 -37.45
CA ARG A 225 28.59 -17.55 -38.58
C ARG A 225 28.99 -19.02 -38.70
N GLY A 226 28.43 -19.70 -39.70
CA GLY A 226 29.10 -20.84 -40.31
C GLY A 226 30.15 -20.34 -41.31
N LYS A 227 31.35 -20.92 -41.26
CA LYS A 227 32.26 -21.17 -42.39
C LYS A 227 33.54 -21.82 -41.86
N GLY A 228 33.93 -22.94 -42.45
CA GLY A 228 35.21 -23.64 -42.25
C GLY A 228 35.00 -25.12 -42.10
#